data_AF-A0AA37HDN0-F1
#
_entry.id   AF-A0AA37HDN0-F1
#
_cell.length_a   1.000
_cell.length_b   1.000
_cell.length_c   1.000
_cell.angle_alpha   90.00
_cell.angle_beta   90.00
_cell.angle_gamma   90.00
#
_symmetry.space_group_name_H-M   'P 1'
#
loop_
_entity.id
_entity.type
_entity.pdbx_description
1 polymer ?
#
loop_
_entity_poly.entity_id
_entity_poly.type
_entity_poly.pdbx_seq_one_letter_code
_entity_poly.pdbx_strand_id
1 'polypeptide(L)'
;MPANGRKDHPISMRLPESDLALIDRAASLRGRSHTDFVREAAVLTAEEVLMDQRLIRLGPEAFAEFLDIISAPATVVPEIVAIARRRPPWEAEDDEG
;
A
#
# COMPACT_ATOMS: atom_id res chain seq x y z
N MET A 1 31.66 6.45 -7.84
CA MET A 1 30.56 5.67 -7.26
C MET A 1 30.33 4.45 -8.15
N PRO A 2 30.57 3.20 -7.72
CA PRO A 2 30.23 2.06 -8.57
C PRO A 2 28.69 1.96 -8.63
N ALA A 3 28.15 1.86 -9.85
CA ALA A 3 26.75 1.58 -10.08
C ALA A 3 26.43 0.21 -9.48
N ASN A 4 25.50 0.18 -8.52
CA ASN A 4 25.03 -1.05 -7.90
C ASN A 4 24.26 -1.85 -8.96
N GLY A 5 24.94 -2.78 -9.63
CA GLY A 5 24.33 -3.62 -10.66
C GLY A 5 23.18 -4.42 -10.05
N ARG A 6 21.96 -4.21 -10.57
CA ARG A 6 20.80 -5.02 -10.18
C ARG A 6 21.14 -6.48 -10.46
N LYS A 7 21.21 -7.30 -9.41
CA LYS A 7 21.37 -8.75 -9.54
C LYS A 7 19.98 -9.32 -9.78
N ASP A 8 19.71 -9.72 -11.01
CA ASP A 8 18.48 -10.42 -11.34
C ASP A 8 18.56 -11.86 -10.82
N HIS A 9 17.51 -12.29 -10.11
CA HIS A 9 17.38 -13.65 -9.59
C HIS A 9 16.30 -14.41 -10.38
N PRO A 10 16.64 -15.56 -11.00
CA PRO A 10 15.66 -16.32 -11.76
C PRO A 10 14.63 -16.97 -10.83
N ILE A 11 13.35 -16.95 -11.24
CA ILE A 11 12.25 -17.64 -10.56
C ILE A 11 11.71 -18.69 -11.53
N SER A 12 11.65 -19.94 -11.07
CA SER A 12 11.04 -21.04 -11.83
C SER A 12 9.71 -21.42 -11.20
N MET A 13 8.64 -21.48 -12.00
CA MET A 13 7.31 -21.88 -11.58
C MET A 13 6.62 -22.73 -12.65
N ARG A 14 5.66 -23.55 -12.23
CA ARG A 14 4.78 -24.31 -13.12
C ARG A 14 3.39 -23.73 -13.03
N LEU A 15 2.79 -23.48 -14.19
CA LEU A 15 1.43 -22.95 -14.31
C LEU A 15 0.56 -23.96 -15.07
N PRO A 16 -0.72 -24.12 -14.70
CA PRO A 16 -1.70 -24.78 -15.54
C PRO A 16 -1.77 -24.11 -16.91
N GLU A 17 -2.07 -24.88 -17.96
CA GLU A 17 -2.18 -24.37 -19.33
C GLU A 17 -3.27 -23.27 -19.45
N SER A 18 -4.37 -23.43 -18.70
CA SER A 18 -5.44 -22.44 -18.63
C SER A 18 -4.97 -21.08 -18.13
N ASP A 19 -4.11 -21.09 -17.11
CA ASP A 19 -3.64 -19.87 -16.44
C ASP A 19 -2.61 -19.18 -17.32
N LEU A 20 -1.71 -19.96 -17.95
CA LEU A 20 -0.75 -19.43 -18.91
C LEU A 20 -1.45 -18.79 -20.11
N ALA A 21 -2.47 -19.44 -20.68
CA ALA A 21 -3.24 -18.89 -21.79
C ALA A 21 -3.94 -17.56 -21.41
N LEU A 22 -4.45 -17.46 -20.19
CA LEU A 22 -5.05 -16.23 -19.68
C LEU A 22 -4.00 -15.11 -19.52
N ILE A 23 -2.84 -15.43 -18.95
CA ILE A 23 -1.71 -14.49 -18.78
C ILE A 23 -1.22 -14.00 -20.14
N ASP A 24 -0.99 -14.89 -21.09
CA ASP A 24 -0.49 -14.54 -22.42
C ASP A 24 -1.45 -13.59 -23.14
N ARG A 25 -2.77 -13.83 -23.03
CA ARG A 25 -3.79 -12.94 -23.57
C ARG A 25 -3.73 -11.55 -22.92
N ALA A 26 -3.62 -11.49 -21.60
CA ALA A 26 -3.55 -10.22 -20.87
C ALA A 26 -2.26 -9.45 -21.19
N ALA A 27 -1.12 -10.13 -21.27
CA ALA A 27 0.16 -9.57 -21.65
C ALA A 27 0.13 -9.01 -23.08
N SER A 28 -0.47 -9.76 -24.01
CA SER A 28 -0.65 -9.35 -25.41
C SER A 28 -1.46 -8.08 -25.54
N LEU A 29 -2.57 -7.95 -24.79
CA LEU A 29 -3.39 -6.73 -24.76
C LEU A 29 -2.63 -5.50 -24.27
N ARG A 30 -1.59 -5.69 -23.43
CA ARG A 30 -0.72 -4.62 -22.95
C ARG A 30 0.57 -4.44 -23.76
N GLY A 31 0.78 -5.25 -24.81
CA GLY A 31 2.00 -5.21 -25.63
C GLY A 31 3.27 -5.58 -24.83
N ARG A 32 3.14 -6.45 -23.82
CA ARG A 32 4.24 -6.89 -22.95
C ARG A 32 4.52 -8.38 -23.13
N SER A 33 5.72 -8.82 -22.76
CA SER A 33 6.02 -10.25 -22.64
C SER A 33 5.29 -10.86 -21.43
N HIS A 34 5.06 -12.17 -21.44
CA HIS A 34 4.43 -12.84 -20.31
C HIS A 34 5.24 -12.73 -19.01
N THR A 35 6.57 -12.66 -19.11
CA THR A 35 7.50 -12.59 -17.99
C THR A 35 7.44 -11.21 -17.38
N ASP A 36 7.43 -10.17 -18.21
CA ASP A 36 7.29 -8.79 -17.75
C ASP A 36 5.94 -8.58 -17.07
N PHE A 37 4.87 -9.11 -17.67
CA PHE A 37 3.52 -9.01 -17.12
C PHE A 37 3.40 -9.69 -15.75
N VAL A 38 3.89 -10.93 -15.63
CA VAL A 38 3.88 -11.67 -14.35
C VAL A 38 4.76 -10.99 -13.32
N ARG A 39 5.95 -10.51 -13.70
CA ARG A 39 6.85 -9.78 -12.80
C ARG A 39 6.18 -8.52 -12.25
N GLU A 40 5.60 -7.70 -13.11
CA GLU A 40 4.93 -6.46 -12.72
C GLU A 40 3.73 -6.75 -11.80
N ALA A 41 2.88 -7.70 -12.17
CA ALA A 41 1.73 -8.11 -11.36
C ALA A 41 2.16 -8.64 -9.97
N ALA A 42 3.22 -9.45 -9.91
CA ALA A 42 3.74 -9.99 -8.65
C ALA A 42 4.29 -8.90 -7.73
N VAL A 43 5.01 -7.91 -8.28
CA VAL A 43 5.53 -6.77 -7.50
C VAL A 43 4.38 -5.92 -6.99
N LEU A 44 3.41 -5.56 -7.84
CA LEU A 44 2.26 -4.78 -7.44
C LEU A 44 1.49 -5.45 -6.31
N THR A 45 1.20 -6.75 -6.45
CA THR A 45 0.49 -7.51 -5.41
C THR A 45 1.30 -7.56 -4.11
N ALA A 46 2.63 -7.71 -4.18
CA ALA A 46 3.48 -7.68 -3.00
C ALA A 46 3.47 -6.29 -2.32
N GLU A 47 3.50 -5.21 -3.09
CA GLU A 47 3.38 -3.85 -2.57
C GLU A 47 2.03 -3.63 -1.89
N GLU A 48 0.92 -4.04 -2.52
CA GLU A 48 -0.43 -3.97 -1.93
C GLU A 48 -0.50 -4.70 -0.59
N VAL A 49 0.01 -5.93 -0.53
CA VAL A 49 0.05 -6.72 0.71
C VAL A 49 0.89 -6.04 1.80
N LEU A 50 2.01 -5.42 1.43
CA LEU A 50 2.85 -4.67 2.38
C LEU A 50 2.20 -3.37 2.84
N MET A 51 1.44 -2.70 1.97
CA MET A 51 0.70 -1.47 2.30
C MET A 51 -0.47 -1.75 3.24
N ASP A 52 -1.21 -2.83 3.02
CA ASP A 52 -2.25 -3.32 3.93
C ASP A 52 -1.66 -3.71 5.29
N GLN A 53 -0.42 -4.19 5.28
CA GLN A 53 0.36 -4.52 6.47
C GLN A 53 1.27 -3.36 6.93
N ARG A 54 0.75 -2.13 7.06
CA ARG A 54 1.39 -1.11 7.92
C ARG A 54 1.31 -1.56 9.40
N LEU A 55 2.02 -2.63 9.71
CA LEU A 55 2.24 -3.17 11.04
C LEU A 55 3.15 -2.20 11.78
N ILE A 56 2.56 -1.39 12.67
CA ILE A 56 3.33 -0.67 13.67
C ILE A 56 3.85 -1.73 14.66
N ARG A 57 5.11 -2.13 14.51
CA ARG A 57 5.75 -3.03 15.46
C ARG A 57 6.11 -2.24 16.72
N LEU A 58 5.36 -2.47 17.79
CA LEU A 58 5.67 -1.97 19.13
C LEU A 58 6.30 -3.09 19.94
N GLY A 59 7.35 -2.78 20.69
CA GLY A 59 7.83 -3.67 21.75
C GLY A 59 6.80 -3.77 22.88
N PRO A 60 6.91 -4.77 23.77
CA PRO A 60 5.95 -4.98 24.86
C PRO A 60 5.68 -3.73 25.70
N GLU A 61 6.71 -2.94 25.99
CA GLU A 61 6.64 -1.74 26.80
C GLU A 61 5.90 -0.61 26.07
N ALA A 62 6.28 -0.35 24.81
CA ALA A 62 5.64 0.65 23.97
C ALA A 62 4.18 0.27 23.65
N PHE A 63 3.87 -1.03 23.59
CA PHE A 63 2.51 -1.52 23.42
C PHE A 63 1.66 -1.29 24.68
N ALA A 64 2.23 -1.52 25.87
CA ALA A 64 1.54 -1.23 27.13
C ALA A 64 1.26 0.27 27.29
N GLU A 65 2.24 1.14 27.01
CA GLU A 65 2.07 2.59 27.03
C GLU A 65 1.00 3.05 26.02
N PHE A 66 1.03 2.48 24.81
CA PHE A 66 0.00 2.75 23.80
C PHE A 66 -1.40 2.36 24.30
N LEU A 67 -1.55 1.18 24.91
CA LEU A 67 -2.83 0.73 25.47
C LEU A 67 -3.33 1.65 26.59
N ASP A 68 -2.44 2.11 27.47
CA ASP A 68 -2.79 3.06 28.54
C ASP A 68 -3.30 4.38 27.96
N ILE A 69 -2.67 4.89 26.90
CA ILE A 69 -3.07 6.13 26.23
C ILE A 69 -4.44 5.99 25.53
N ILE A 70 -4.70 4.89 24.81
CA ILE A 70 -5.96 4.74 24.06
C ILE A 70 -7.15 4.37 24.95
N SER A 71 -6.89 3.76 26.12
CA SER A 71 -7.94 3.38 27.07
C SER A 71 -8.30 4.51 28.03
N ALA A 72 -7.44 5.52 28.14
CA ALA A 72 -7.71 6.73 28.90
C ALA A 72 -8.86 7.55 28.26
N PRO A 73 -9.66 8.26 29.07
CA PRO A 73 -10.67 9.18 28.54
C PRO A 73 -10.00 10.27 27.70
N ALA A 74 -10.63 10.60 26.57
CA ALA A 74 -10.10 11.61 25.66
C ALA A 74 -9.97 12.96 26.36
N THR A 75 -8.77 13.55 26.28
CA THR A 75 -8.54 14.91 26.77
C THR A 75 -8.97 15.91 25.70
N VAL A 76 -9.82 16.86 26.07
CA VAL A 76 -10.24 17.91 25.15
C VAL A 76 -9.10 18.91 24.97
N VAL A 77 -8.59 19.00 23.74
CA VAL A 77 -7.60 20.00 23.34
C VAL A 77 -8.33 21.10 22.55
N PRO A 78 -8.42 22.35 23.08
CA PRO A 78 -9.20 23.43 22.45
C PRO A 78 -8.86 23.69 20.98
N GLU A 79 -7.58 23.58 20.62
CA GLU A 79 -7.07 23.78 19.26
C GLU A 79 -7.57 22.68 18.31
N ILE A 80 -7.62 21.42 18.77
CA ILE A 80 -8.16 20.30 17.98
C ILE A 80 -9.66 20.50 17.74
N VAL A 81 -10.40 20.96 18.76
CA VAL A 81 -11.82 21.29 18.62
C VAL A 81 -12.04 22.44 17.63
N ALA A 82 -11.19 23.47 17.67
CA ALA A 82 -11.26 24.59 16.74
C ALA A 82 -11.00 24.15 15.29
N ILE A 83 -10.03 23.24 15.06
CA ILE A 83 -9.77 22.65 13.74
C ILE A 83 -10.94 21.79 13.28
N ALA A 84 -11.46 20.90 14.12
CA ALA A 84 -12.56 20.01 13.77
C ALA A 84 -13.86 20.75 13.42
N ARG A 85 -14.06 21.96 13.96
CA ARG A 85 -15.22 22.81 13.67
C ARG A 85 -15.04 23.69 12.44
N ARG A 86 -13.83 23.80 11.90
CA ARG A 86 -13.55 24.61 10.70
C ARG A 86 -14.04 23.86 9.47
N ARG A 87 -14.75 24.53 8.56
CA ARG A 87 -15.06 23.97 7.23
C ARG A 87 -13.75 23.60 6.53
N PRO A 88 -13.55 22.34 6.15
CA PRO A 88 -12.33 21.93 5.50
C PRO A 88 -12.22 22.59 4.11
N PRO A 89 -11.00 22.94 3.67
CA PRO A 89 -10.79 23.75 2.47
C PRO A 89 -11.23 23.07 1.16
N TRP A 90 -11.36 21.74 1.12
CA TRP A 90 -11.80 20.99 -0.06
C TRP A 90 -13.32 20.91 -0.22
N GLU A 91 -14.10 21.34 0.79
CA GLU A 91 -15.56 21.46 0.67
C GLU A 91 -15.98 22.85 0.16
N ALA A 92 -15.02 23.75 -0.07
CA ALA A 92 -15.30 25.12 -0.49
C ALA A 92 -15.49 25.29 -2.01
N GLU A 93 -15.31 24.23 -2.81
CA GLU A 93 -15.36 24.30 -4.29
C GLU A 93 -16.70 23.90 -4.93
N ASP A 94 -17.74 23.56 -4.16
CA ASP A 94 -19.06 23.19 -4.73
C ASP A 94 -20.06 24.38 -4.83
N ASP A 95 -19.62 25.63 -4.67
CA ASP A 95 -20.44 26.85 -4.84
C ASP A 95 -19.86 27.77 -5.94
N GLU A 96 -19.72 27.28 -7.16
CA GLU A 96 -19.70 28.13 -8.36
C GLU A 96 -20.73 27.60 -9.36
N GLY A 97 -21.92 28.23 -9.33
CA GLY A 97 -22.88 28.21 -10.43
C GLY A 97 -22.52 29.19 -11.52
#